data_AF-A0AAV5AZM4-F1
#
_entry.id   AF-A0AAV5AZM4-F1
#
_cell.length_a   1.000
_cell.length_b   1.000
_cell.length_c   1.000
_cell.angle_alpha   90.00
_cell.angle_beta   90.00
_cell.angle_gamma   90.00
#
_symmetry.space_group_name_H-M   'P 1'
#
loop_
_entity.id
_entity.type
_entity.pdbx_description
1 polymer ?
#
loop_
_entity_poly.entity_id
_entity_poly.type
_entity_poly.pdbx_seq_one_letter_code
_entity_poly.pdbx_strand_id
1 'polypeptide(L)'
;MNTLKNEFYNSLKEMENLAIELDFLGFANMFRNGYKILENENISTKERLVKAYKSTYVFGGMGSWNDSPPCYAHEKGILEKYNELTEKFYEIRKKIEKLIN
;
A
#
# COMPACT_ATOMS: atom_id res chain seq x y z
N MET A 1 -0.40 -13.88 -12.49
CA MET A 1 -0.49 -13.80 -11.01
C MET A 1 0.83 -13.36 -10.37
N ASN A 2 1.98 -13.92 -10.76
CA ASN A 2 3.29 -13.51 -10.20
C ASN A 2 3.67 -12.06 -10.53
N THR A 3 3.38 -11.56 -11.75
CA THR A 3 3.60 -10.15 -12.11
C THR A 3 2.84 -9.19 -11.20
N LEU A 4 1.52 -9.40 -11.02
CA LEU A 4 0.70 -8.57 -10.14
C LEU A 4 1.14 -8.64 -8.66
N LYS A 5 1.58 -9.83 -8.19
CA LYS A 5 2.18 -9.97 -6.85
C LYS A 5 3.42 -9.10 -6.69
N ASN A 6 4.30 -9.08 -7.70
CA ASN A 6 5.53 -8.29 -7.66
C ASN A 6 5.24 -6.79 -7.78
N GLU A 7 4.28 -6.38 -8.61
CA GLU A 7 3.79 -4.99 -8.66
C GLU A 7 3.28 -4.53 -7.29
N PHE A 8 2.46 -5.35 -6.63
CA PHE A 8 1.92 -5.04 -5.31
C PHE A 8 2.99 -5.00 -4.22
N TYR A 9 3.94 -5.93 -4.29
CA TYR A 9 5.09 -5.95 -3.38
C TYR A 9 5.91 -4.66 -3.48
N ASN A 10 6.21 -4.22 -4.71
CA ASN A 10 6.98 -3.00 -4.94
C ASN A 10 6.21 -1.76 -4.51
N SER A 11 4.91 -1.66 -4.82
CA SER A 11 4.11 -0.52 -4.39
C SER A 11 3.97 -0.44 -2.88
N LEU A 12 3.89 -1.57 -2.16
CA LEU A 12 3.93 -1.58 -0.71
C LEU A 12 5.23 -1.03 -0.13
N LYS A 13 6.38 -1.31 -0.75
CA LYS A 13 7.67 -0.70 -0.33
C LYS A 13 7.73 0.80 -0.62
N GLU A 14 7.22 1.23 -1.77
CA GLU A 14 7.13 2.65 -2.12
C GLU A 14 6.24 3.39 -1.12
N MET A 15 5.09 2.82 -0.76
CA MET A 15 4.17 3.38 0.23
C MET A 15 4.74 3.37 1.66
N GLU A 16 5.49 2.33 2.05
CA GLU A 16 6.24 2.33 3.31
C GLU A 16 7.19 3.53 3.39
N ASN A 17 8.02 3.72 2.36
CA ASN A 17 8.99 4.81 2.32
C ASN A 17 8.31 6.17 2.34
N LEU A 18 7.22 6.34 1.57
CA LEU A 18 6.43 7.57 1.57
C LEU A 18 5.83 7.85 2.96
N ALA A 19 5.28 6.83 3.62
CA ALA A 19 4.73 6.97 4.97
C ALA A 19 5.82 7.34 6.01
N ILE A 20 7.04 6.81 5.88
CA ILE A 20 8.19 7.19 6.72
C ILE A 20 8.55 8.65 6.47
N GLU A 21 8.66 9.08 5.22
CA GLU A 21 9.02 10.45 4.84
C GLU A 21 8.00 11.50 5.32
N LEU A 22 6.73 11.11 5.40
CA LEU A 22 5.64 11.92 5.94
C LEU A 22 5.47 11.81 7.47
N ASP A 23 6.30 11.04 8.17
CA ASP A 23 6.23 10.78 9.62
C ASP A 23 4.97 10.00 10.08
N PHE A 24 4.34 9.23 9.19
CA PHE A 24 3.20 8.35 9.49
C PHE A 24 3.63 6.90 9.73
N LEU A 25 4.35 6.65 10.83
CA LEU A 25 4.92 5.33 11.14
C LEU A 25 3.86 4.21 11.29
N GLY A 26 2.64 4.55 11.68
CA GLY A 26 1.52 3.60 11.72
C GLY A 26 1.24 2.99 10.34
N PHE A 27 1.11 3.84 9.32
CA PHE A 27 0.92 3.40 7.93
C PHE A 27 2.16 2.68 7.39
N ALA A 28 3.36 3.19 7.69
CA ALA A 28 4.60 2.52 7.29
C ALA A 28 4.64 1.06 7.77
N ASN A 29 4.26 0.82 9.03
CA ASN A 29 4.18 -0.53 9.59
C ASN A 29 3.09 -1.39 8.92
N MET A 30 1.95 -0.82 8.54
CA MET A 30 0.91 -1.53 7.79
C MET A 30 1.44 -2.00 6.43
N PHE A 31 2.09 -1.12 5.67
CA PHE A 31 2.66 -1.46 4.36
C PHE A 31 3.78 -2.50 4.47
N ARG A 32 4.65 -2.36 5.49
CA ARG A 32 5.68 -3.34 5.85
C ARG A 32 5.10 -4.73 6.10
N ASN A 33 4.05 -4.81 6.91
CA ASN A 33 3.37 -6.07 7.18
C ASN A 33 2.78 -6.66 5.89
N GLY A 34 2.21 -5.82 5.02
CA GLY A 34 1.69 -6.21 3.72
C GLY A 34 2.70 -6.95 2.85
N TYR A 35 3.90 -6.39 2.62
CA TYR A 35 4.87 -7.06 1.76
C TYR A 35 5.52 -8.28 2.43
N LYS A 36 5.68 -8.29 3.76
CA LYS A 36 6.12 -9.49 4.49
C LYS A 36 5.15 -10.65 4.35
N ILE A 37 3.84 -10.38 4.28
CA ILE A 37 2.84 -11.41 3.97
C ILE A 37 3.05 -11.98 2.56
N LEU A 38 3.43 -11.15 1.58
CA LEU A 38 3.72 -11.59 0.20
C LEU A 38 4.97 -12.47 0.09
N GLU A 39 5.91 -12.33 1.03
CA GLU A 39 7.14 -13.13 1.14
C GLU A 39 6.90 -14.51 1.78
N ASN A 40 5.78 -14.71 2.49
CA ASN A 40 5.54 -15.96 3.23
C ASN A 40 5.36 -17.17 2.29
N GLU A 41 6.42 -17.97 2.14
CA GLU A 41 6.43 -19.10 1.20
C GLU A 41 5.55 -20.29 1.59
N ASN A 42 5.09 -20.34 2.86
CA ASN A 42 4.34 -21.47 3.42
C ASN A 42 2.86 -21.51 2.98
N ILE A 43 2.36 -20.47 2.31
CA ILE A 43 0.98 -20.38 1.83
C ILE A 43 0.93 -20.09 0.33
N SER A 44 -0.20 -20.39 -0.32
CA SER A 44 -0.34 -20.18 -1.78
C SER A 44 -0.23 -18.70 -2.17
N THR A 45 0.22 -18.40 -3.39
CA THR A 45 0.31 -17.01 -3.90
C THR A 45 -1.03 -16.27 -3.83
N LYS A 46 -2.15 -16.97 -4.10
CA LYS A 46 -3.50 -16.37 -4.00
C LYS A 46 -3.80 -15.97 -2.55
N GLU A 47 -3.50 -16.85 -1.59
CA GLU A 47 -3.73 -16.56 -0.17
C GLU A 47 -2.86 -15.41 0.33
N ARG A 48 -1.59 -15.33 -0.10
CA ARG A 48 -0.70 -14.19 0.19
C ARG A 48 -1.29 -12.88 -0.30
N LEU A 49 -1.78 -12.84 -1.54
CA LEU A 49 -2.41 -11.65 -2.13
C LEU A 49 -3.64 -11.21 -1.34
N VAL A 50 -4.54 -12.14 -0.98
CA VAL A 50 -5.74 -11.84 -0.20
C VAL A 50 -5.38 -11.29 1.18
N LYS A 51 -4.45 -11.94 1.90
CA LYS A 51 -4.02 -11.50 3.22
C LYS A 51 -3.34 -10.13 3.18
N ALA A 52 -2.43 -9.91 2.24
CA ALA A 52 -1.75 -8.63 2.05
C ALA A 52 -2.74 -7.51 1.69
N TYR A 53 -3.66 -7.77 0.75
CA TYR A 53 -4.72 -6.83 0.34
C TYR A 53 -5.57 -6.36 1.53
N LYS A 54 -6.03 -7.31 2.36
CA LYS A 54 -6.83 -7.02 3.57
C LYS A 54 -6.02 -6.27 4.63
N SER A 55 -4.77 -6.68 4.87
CA SER A 55 -3.91 -6.06 5.90
C SER A 55 -3.51 -4.61 5.59
N THR A 56 -3.65 -4.19 4.34
CA THR A 56 -3.26 -2.86 3.84
C THR A 56 -4.45 -2.06 3.32
N TYR A 57 -5.63 -2.33 3.87
CA TYR A 57 -6.82 -1.54 3.60
C TYR A 57 -6.71 -0.18 4.32
N VAL A 58 -6.21 0.82 3.59
CA VAL A 58 -5.92 2.17 4.11
C VAL A 58 -6.78 3.27 3.48
N PHE A 59 -7.67 2.89 2.55
CA PHE A 59 -8.53 3.80 1.81
C PHE A 59 -9.95 3.81 2.39
N GLY A 60 -10.46 5.01 2.70
CA GLY A 60 -11.80 5.24 3.24
C GLY A 60 -11.91 5.13 4.76
N GLY A 61 -12.96 5.75 5.32
CA GLY A 61 -13.17 5.88 6.76
C GLY A 61 -12.39 7.03 7.39
N MET A 62 -12.62 7.29 8.69
CA MET A 62 -11.90 8.30 9.46
C MET A 62 -10.51 7.78 9.87
N GLY A 63 -9.50 8.62 9.72
CA GLY A 63 -8.09 8.24 9.90
C GLY A 63 -7.52 7.49 8.70
N SER A 64 -8.08 7.67 7.50
CA SER A 64 -7.59 7.01 6.30
C SER A 64 -6.28 7.62 5.79
N TRP A 65 -5.61 6.93 4.87
CA TRP A 65 -4.42 7.43 4.17
C TRP A 65 -4.68 8.76 3.43
N ASN A 66 -5.92 9.06 3.07
CA ASN A 66 -6.28 10.27 2.34
C ASN A 66 -6.72 11.42 3.25
N ASP A 67 -6.74 11.23 4.58
CA ASP A 67 -7.27 12.24 5.50
C ASP A 67 -6.18 13.27 5.88
N SER A 68 -5.10 12.79 6.49
CA SER A 68 -4.01 13.65 6.99
C SER A 68 -2.78 13.68 6.08
N PRO A 69 -2.31 12.56 5.50
CA PRO A 69 -1.10 12.53 4.68
C PRO A 69 -1.00 13.55 3.53
N PRO A 70 -2.07 13.90 2.77
CA PRO A 70 -1.96 14.90 1.70
C PRO A 70 -1.50 16.29 2.19
N CYS A 71 -1.96 16.73 3.36
CA CYS A 71 -1.60 18.02 3.93
C CYS A 71 -0.11 18.07 4.27
N TYR A 72 0.40 17.02 4.91
CA TYR A 72 1.82 16.90 5.26
C TYR A 72 2.71 16.79 4.01
N ALA A 73 2.22 16.11 2.96
CA ALA A 73 2.92 16.04 1.69
C ALA A 73 3.03 17.41 1.02
N HIS A 74 1.97 18.24 1.10
CA HIS A 74 2.01 19.62 0.64
C HIS A 74 3.02 20.46 1.44
N GLU A 75 2.98 20.39 2.77
CA GLU A 75 3.89 21.12 3.66
C GLU A 75 5.37 20.76 3.44
N LYS A 76 5.65 19.49 3.11
CA LYS A 76 7.00 19.00 2.80
C LYS A 76 7.42 19.19 1.34
N GLY A 77 6.56 19.75 0.48
CA GLY A 77 6.87 19.97 -0.94
C GLY A 77 6.93 18.69 -1.80
N ILE A 78 6.31 17.60 -1.35
CA ILE A 78 6.31 16.28 -2.03
C ILE A 78 4.91 15.83 -2.46
N LEU A 79 3.96 16.76 -2.60
CA LEU A 79 2.57 16.45 -2.96
C LEU A 79 2.44 15.70 -4.29
N GLU A 80 3.25 16.04 -5.29
CA GLU A 80 3.24 15.34 -6.59
C GLU A 80 3.64 13.86 -6.43
N LYS A 81 4.73 13.60 -5.71
CA LYS A 81 5.18 12.24 -5.35
C LYS A 81 4.12 11.49 -4.56
N TYR A 82 3.47 12.15 -3.60
CA TYR A 82 2.37 11.57 -2.83
C TYR A 82 1.23 11.13 -3.74
N ASN A 83 0.78 12.00 -4.65
CA ASN A 83 -0.32 11.71 -5.57
C ASN A 83 0.03 10.55 -6.51
N GLU A 84 1.23 10.57 -7.10
CA GLU A 84 1.69 9.53 -8.02
C GLU A 84 1.72 8.14 -7.36
N LEU A 85 2.36 8.03 -6.19
CA LEU A 85 2.50 6.75 -5.49
C LEU A 85 1.17 6.25 -4.94
N THR A 86 0.32 7.16 -4.42
CA THR A 86 -1.00 6.81 -3.89
C THR A 86 -1.93 6.32 -4.99
N GLU A 87 -1.96 6.99 -6.14
CA GLU A 87 -2.76 6.59 -7.30
C GLU A 87 -2.28 5.24 -7.86
N LYS A 88 -0.96 5.08 -8.03
CA LYS A 88 -0.36 3.80 -8.45
C LYS A 88 -0.74 2.66 -7.51
N PHE A 89 -0.67 2.88 -6.20
CA PHE A 89 -1.07 1.89 -5.20
C PHE A 89 -2.56 1.55 -5.30
N TYR A 90 -3.42 2.56 -5.45
CA TYR A 90 -4.86 2.39 -5.63
C TYR A 90 -5.22 1.55 -6.87
N GLU A 91 -4.62 1.84 -8.03
CA GLU A 91 -4.87 1.09 -9.25
C GLU A 91 -4.39 -0.37 -9.18
N ILE A 92 -3.27 -0.65 -8.51
CA ILE A 92 -2.83 -2.03 -8.25
C ILE A 92 -3.84 -2.76 -7.37
N ARG A 93 -4.36 -2.11 -6.32
CA ARG A 93 -5.38 -2.69 -5.46
C ARG A 93 -6.67 -3.03 -6.22
N LYS A 94 -7.14 -2.15 -7.11
CA LYS A 94 -8.30 -2.44 -7.98
C LYS A 94 -8.08 -3.67 -8.87
N LYS A 95 -6.87 -3.86 -9.41
CA LYS A 95 -6.54 -5.06 -10.19
C LYS A 95 -6.59 -6.32 -9.32
N ILE A 96 -6.13 -6.25 -8.08
CA ILE A 96 -6.18 -7.38 -7.12
C ILE A 96 -7.63 -7.68 -6.73
N GLU A 97 -8.43 -6.66 -6.43
CA GLU A 97 -9.84 -6.81 -6.05
C GLU A 97 -10.63 -7.60 -7.09
N LYS A 98 -10.46 -7.29 -8.38
CA LYS A 98 -11.05 -8.03 -9.50
C LYS A 98 -10.60 -9.48 -9.62
N LEU A 99 -9.49 -9.85 -8.99
CA LEU A 99 -8.89 -11.18 -9.06
C LEU A 99 -9.28 -12.04 -7.84
N ILE A 100 -9.65 -11.40 -6.73
CA ILE A 100 -10.01 -12.06 -5.47
C ILE A 100 -11.52 -12.09 -5.19
N ASN A 101 -12.30 -11.22 -5.86
CA ASN A 101 -13.76 -11.28 -5.94
C ASN A 101 -14.19 -12.11 -7.15
#